data_AF-A0A0D6QCK9-F1
#
_entry.id   AF-A0A0D6QCK9-F1
#
_cell.length_a   1.000
_cell.length_b   1.000
_cell.length_c   1.000
_cell.angle_alpha   90.00
_cell.angle_beta   90.00
_cell.angle_gamma   90.00
#
_symmetry.space_group_name_H-M   'P 1'
#
loop_
_entity.id
_entity.type
_entity.pdbx_description
1 polymer ?
#
loop_
_entity_poly.entity_id
_entity_poly.type
_entity_poly.pdbx_seq_one_letter_code
_entity_poly.pdbx_strand_id
1 'polypeptide(L)'
;MKRLAISAVVLAVTAFPAALAWAWLRVLADGDTPSRAIGTIARGSVEHAHVIPPWGPGYVTYSFLGSALGRQYVHGRVRDVLLATFATRSRSEGGRTFVVGETGWPRGGRFRPHRSHQNGMAVDVFVPLRTRAGAAASLGAWPWNAFGYGLEFDARGERGDQRIDFESLAALLLEAEDQSARRGLRIARVILAPEYVPLVLDTPSGRRLGALGSRITRRPVWVRHDEHVHLEFEEAGAAPGAGR
;
A
#
# COMPACT_ATOMS: atom_id res chain seq x y z
N MET A 1 39.81 0.50 -14.40
CA MET A 1 38.57 -0.32 -14.41
C MET A 1 38.37 -1.13 -13.12
N LYS A 2 39.32 -1.95 -12.66
CA LYS A 2 39.17 -2.76 -11.41
C LYS A 2 38.96 -1.93 -10.12
N ARG A 3 39.65 -0.80 -9.95
CA ARG A 3 39.49 0.08 -8.77
C ARG A 3 38.13 0.78 -8.71
N LEU A 4 37.59 1.21 -9.85
CA LEU A 4 36.24 1.80 -9.96
C LEU A 4 35.15 0.76 -9.67
N ALA A 5 35.33 -0.49 -10.11
CA ALA A 5 34.43 -1.59 -9.78
C ALA A 5 34.45 -1.94 -8.27
N ILE A 6 35.62 -1.95 -7.63
CA ILE A 6 35.75 -2.19 -6.19
C ILE A 6 35.12 -1.03 -5.38
N SER A 7 35.34 0.22 -5.78
CA SER A 7 34.71 1.39 -5.14
C SER A 7 33.18 1.39 -5.29
N ALA A 8 32.64 0.99 -6.45
CA ALA A 8 31.19 0.87 -6.65
C ALA A 8 30.56 -0.26 -5.81
N VAL A 9 31.27 -1.39 -5.66
CA VAL A 9 30.82 -2.50 -4.79
C VAL A 9 30.86 -2.11 -3.32
N VAL A 10 31.91 -1.42 -2.84
CA VAL A 10 32.00 -0.95 -1.44
C VAL A 10 30.95 0.11 -1.11
N LEU A 11 30.62 1.00 -2.05
CA LEU A 11 29.57 2.00 -1.88
C LEU A 11 28.16 1.37 -1.83
N ALA A 12 27.90 0.35 -2.65
CA ALA A 12 26.63 -0.38 -2.64
C ALA A 12 26.45 -1.23 -1.36
N VAL A 13 27.53 -1.81 -0.83
CA VAL A 13 27.51 -2.66 0.37
C VAL A 13 27.26 -1.86 1.66
N THR A 14 27.62 -0.58 1.72
CA THR A 14 27.39 0.27 2.91
C THR A 14 26.06 1.03 2.87
N ALA A 15 25.58 1.41 1.69
CA ALA A 15 24.35 2.20 1.55
C ALA A 15 23.07 1.43 1.93
N PHE A 16 23.00 0.13 1.64
CA PHE A 16 21.82 -0.68 1.96
C PHE A 16 21.62 -0.91 3.47
N PRO A 17 22.64 -1.35 4.24
CA PRO A 17 22.54 -1.44 5.70
C PRO A 17 22.21 -0.10 6.36
N ALA A 18 22.75 1.01 5.85
CA ALA A 18 22.47 2.35 6.37
C ALA A 18 21.01 2.77 6.13
N ALA A 19 20.47 2.55 4.94
CA ALA A 19 19.06 2.81 4.65
C ALA A 19 18.14 1.97 5.56
N LEU A 20 18.48 0.69 5.76
CA LEU A 20 17.72 -0.19 6.63
C LEU A 20 17.74 0.27 8.09
N ALA A 21 18.93 0.58 8.62
CA ALA A 21 19.10 1.08 9.97
C ALA A 21 18.36 2.40 10.17
N TRP A 22 18.41 3.30 9.20
CA TRP A 22 17.70 4.58 9.27
C TRP A 22 16.18 4.41 9.21
N ALA A 23 15.69 3.48 8.38
CA ALA A 23 14.28 3.14 8.35
C ALA A 23 13.78 2.58 9.70
N TRP A 24 14.57 1.73 10.37
CA TRP A 24 14.24 1.25 11.71
C TRP A 24 14.41 2.29 12.81
N LEU A 25 15.39 3.20 12.70
CA LEU A 25 15.52 4.31 13.65
C LEU A 25 14.24 5.14 13.68
N ARG A 26 13.59 5.36 12.52
CA ARG A 26 12.28 6.02 12.44
C ARG A 26 11.18 5.26 13.17
N VAL A 27 11.19 3.92 13.10
CA VAL A 27 10.25 3.06 13.85
C VAL A 27 10.51 3.16 15.35
N LEU A 28 11.77 3.10 15.78
CA LEU A 28 12.15 3.21 17.18
C LEU A 28 11.88 4.60 17.77
N ALA A 29 11.92 5.64 16.94
CA ALA A 29 11.60 7.01 17.33
C ALA A 29 10.11 7.34 17.21
N ASP A 30 9.27 6.44 16.67
CA ASP A 30 7.83 6.65 16.56
C ASP A 30 7.20 6.55 17.95
N GLY A 31 6.33 7.52 18.26
CA GLY A 31 5.60 7.57 19.52
C GLY A 31 4.24 6.87 19.44
N ASP A 32 3.44 7.06 20.47
CA ASP A 32 2.05 6.56 20.58
C ASP A 32 1.00 7.68 20.59
N THR A 33 1.43 8.94 20.38
CA THR A 33 0.52 10.09 20.35
C THR A 33 -0.53 9.93 19.25
N PRO A 34 -1.83 10.00 19.55
CA PRO A 34 -2.88 9.83 18.55
C PRO A 34 -2.77 10.83 17.39
N SER A 35 -2.87 10.31 16.16
CA SER A 35 -2.86 11.15 14.95
C SER A 35 -4.09 12.03 14.82
N ARG A 36 -3.91 13.16 14.13
CA ARG A 36 -5.01 14.02 13.68
C ARG A 36 -4.85 14.31 12.19
N ALA A 37 -5.79 13.83 11.37
CA ALA A 37 -5.85 14.19 9.96
C ALA A 37 -6.48 15.58 9.79
N ILE A 38 -5.86 16.42 8.95
CA ILE A 38 -6.30 17.79 8.69
C ILE A 38 -6.52 17.96 7.18
N GLY A 39 -7.67 18.51 6.80
CA GLY A 39 -8.02 18.71 5.39
C GLY A 39 -8.29 17.41 4.63
N THR A 40 -8.14 17.46 3.32
CA THR A 40 -8.48 16.33 2.44
C THR A 40 -7.24 15.52 2.05
N ILE A 41 -7.44 14.33 1.50
CA ILE A 41 -6.35 13.49 0.99
C ILE A 41 -5.49 14.18 -0.08
N ALA A 42 -6.03 15.17 -0.79
CA ALA A 42 -5.36 15.90 -1.87
C ALA A 42 -4.95 17.34 -1.51
N ARG A 43 -5.33 17.80 -0.32
CA ARG A 43 -4.98 19.11 0.23
C ARG A 43 -5.11 19.05 1.74
N GLY A 44 -4.08 18.52 2.38
CA GLY A 44 -4.14 18.25 3.82
C GLY A 44 -2.78 18.06 4.45
N SER A 45 -2.81 17.76 5.73
CA SER A 45 -1.67 17.40 6.56
C SER A 45 -2.11 16.38 7.60
N VAL A 46 -1.14 15.79 8.28
CA VAL A 46 -1.39 14.91 9.42
C VAL A 46 -0.46 15.31 10.54
N GLU A 47 -1.01 15.42 11.73
CA GLU A 47 -0.24 15.57 12.97
C GLU A 47 -0.07 14.19 13.59
N HIS A 48 1.11 13.94 14.17
CA HIS A 48 1.47 12.66 14.79
C HIS A 48 1.20 11.47 13.87
N ALA A 49 1.63 11.57 12.60
CA ALA A 49 1.62 10.42 11.71
C ALA A 49 2.58 9.36 12.22
N HIS A 50 2.23 8.11 11.99
CA HIS A 50 3.01 6.96 12.43
C HIS A 50 3.62 6.24 11.25
N VAL A 51 4.80 5.69 11.47
CA VAL A 51 5.56 4.98 10.45
C VAL A 51 5.04 3.56 10.28
N ILE A 52 4.95 3.09 9.04
CA ILE A 52 4.80 1.67 8.73
C ILE A 52 6.20 1.04 8.78
N PRO A 53 6.45 0.05 9.65
CA PRO A 53 7.75 -0.60 9.73
C PRO A 53 8.14 -1.22 8.37
N PRO A 54 9.44 -1.23 8.01
CA PRO A 54 9.87 -1.68 6.68
C PRO A 54 9.44 -3.10 6.30
N TRP A 55 9.22 -3.96 7.30
CA TRP A 55 8.57 -5.27 7.17
C TRP A 55 7.88 -5.64 8.48
N GLY A 56 7.02 -6.66 8.42
CA GLY A 56 6.39 -7.26 9.58
C GLY A 56 5.61 -8.52 9.20
N PRO A 57 4.74 -9.02 10.09
CA PRO A 57 3.96 -10.23 9.82
C PRO A 57 3.12 -10.07 8.55
N GLY A 58 3.51 -10.78 7.50
CA GLY A 58 2.76 -10.84 6.24
C GLY A 58 2.97 -9.69 5.27
N TYR A 59 3.92 -8.78 5.50
CA TYR A 59 4.16 -7.70 4.55
C TYR A 59 5.60 -7.19 4.52
N VAL A 60 5.91 -6.49 3.44
CA VAL A 60 7.12 -5.69 3.26
C VAL A 60 6.75 -4.37 2.60
N THR A 61 7.52 -3.32 2.85
CA THR A 61 7.40 -2.05 2.12
C THR A 61 8.08 -2.16 0.75
N TYR A 62 7.57 -1.44 -0.24
CA TYR A 62 8.08 -1.44 -1.62
C TYR A 62 9.55 -1.00 -1.72
N SER A 63 10.02 -0.21 -0.75
CA SER A 63 11.37 0.34 -0.73
C SER A 63 11.84 0.65 0.68
N PHE A 64 12.94 0.01 1.10
CA PHE A 64 13.63 0.38 2.34
C PHE A 64 14.25 1.78 2.26
N LEU A 65 14.68 2.20 1.07
CA LEU A 65 15.13 3.58 0.85
C LEU A 65 13.98 4.57 0.98
N GLY A 66 12.81 4.28 0.40
CA GLY A 66 11.60 5.09 0.57
C GLY A 66 11.22 5.23 2.04
N SER A 67 11.26 4.12 2.79
CA SER A 67 11.07 4.10 4.24
C SER A 67 12.07 4.98 4.98
N ALA A 68 13.37 4.87 4.66
CA ALA A 68 14.43 5.69 5.23
C ALA A 68 14.24 7.19 4.92
N LEU A 69 13.76 7.52 3.73
CA LEU A 69 13.45 8.90 3.34
C LEU A 69 12.17 9.44 4.02
N GLY A 70 11.43 8.60 4.73
CA GLY A 70 10.24 8.98 5.48
C GLY A 70 8.96 8.98 4.64
N ARG A 71 8.90 8.18 3.57
CA ARG A 71 7.73 8.07 2.68
C ARG A 71 6.67 7.07 3.14
N GLN A 72 6.90 6.41 4.28
CA GLN A 72 6.04 5.36 4.87
C GLN A 72 5.28 5.83 6.12
N TYR A 73 4.69 7.03 6.10
CA TYR A 73 3.89 7.55 7.22
C TYR A 73 2.41 7.69 6.88
N VAL A 74 1.56 7.27 7.82
CA VAL A 74 0.09 7.35 7.74
C VAL A 74 -0.51 7.72 9.09
N HIS A 75 -1.82 7.98 9.14
CA HIS A 75 -2.56 8.08 10.37
C HIS A 75 -2.42 6.75 11.18
N GLY A 76 -2.25 6.82 12.51
CA GLY A 76 -1.97 5.64 13.36
C GLY A 76 -3.00 4.54 13.23
N ARG A 77 -4.29 4.90 13.25
CA ARG A 77 -5.38 3.95 12.97
C ARG A 77 -5.26 3.27 11.59
N VAL A 78 -4.85 3.99 10.54
CA VAL A 78 -4.62 3.41 9.20
C VAL A 78 -3.44 2.45 9.21
N ARG A 79 -2.32 2.81 9.86
CA ARG A 79 -1.19 1.89 10.10
C ARG A 79 -1.69 0.61 10.73
N ASP A 80 -2.43 0.70 11.82
CA ASP A 80 -2.87 -0.45 12.60
C ASP A 80 -3.89 -1.33 11.84
N VAL A 81 -4.75 -0.72 11.00
CA VAL A 81 -5.60 -1.46 10.05
C VAL A 81 -4.74 -2.31 9.12
N LEU A 82 -3.75 -1.72 8.47
CA LEU A 82 -2.91 -2.39 7.49
C LEU A 82 -2.11 -3.53 8.12
N LEU A 83 -1.43 -3.27 9.24
CA LEU A 83 -0.61 -4.28 9.92
C LEU A 83 -1.45 -5.48 10.36
N ALA A 84 -2.64 -5.25 10.93
CA ALA A 84 -3.55 -6.33 11.31
C ALA A 84 -4.07 -7.10 10.09
N THR A 85 -4.42 -6.38 9.03
CA THR A 85 -4.91 -6.96 7.77
C THR A 85 -3.88 -7.91 7.17
N PHE A 86 -2.63 -7.45 7.00
CA PHE A 86 -1.58 -8.28 6.40
C PHE A 86 -1.24 -9.49 7.28
N ALA A 87 -1.18 -9.31 8.60
CA ALA A 87 -0.92 -10.42 9.51
C ALA A 87 -2.02 -11.49 9.42
N THR A 88 -3.30 -11.10 9.39
CA THR A 88 -4.42 -12.04 9.23
C THR A 88 -4.40 -12.72 7.87
N ARG A 89 -4.26 -11.95 6.78
CA ARG A 89 -4.27 -12.50 5.42
C ARG A 89 -3.10 -13.44 5.18
N SER A 90 -1.89 -13.07 5.61
CA SER A 90 -0.71 -13.91 5.49
C SER A 90 -0.89 -15.27 6.18
N ARG A 91 -1.42 -15.28 7.40
CA ARG A 91 -1.74 -16.55 8.10
C ARG A 91 -2.76 -17.38 7.33
N SER A 92 -3.79 -16.76 6.76
CA SER A 92 -4.83 -17.46 6.00
C SER A 92 -4.38 -17.92 4.60
N GLU A 93 -3.29 -17.35 4.08
CA GLU A 93 -2.80 -17.58 2.72
C GLU A 93 -1.39 -18.21 2.73
N GLY A 94 -1.13 -19.11 3.68
CA GLY A 94 0.08 -19.92 3.69
C GLY A 94 1.38 -19.11 3.83
N GLY A 95 1.35 -17.99 4.54
CA GLY A 95 2.51 -17.13 4.75
C GLY A 95 2.75 -16.12 3.61
N ARG A 96 1.74 -15.82 2.78
CA ARG A 96 1.84 -14.79 1.73
C ARG A 96 2.41 -13.48 2.30
N THR A 97 3.27 -12.84 1.51
CA THR A 97 3.77 -11.49 1.78
C THR A 97 3.10 -10.48 0.86
N PHE A 98 2.46 -9.47 1.43
CA PHE A 98 1.90 -8.32 0.72
C PHE A 98 2.93 -7.20 0.62
N VAL A 99 2.82 -6.35 -0.41
CA VAL A 99 3.75 -5.23 -0.61
C VAL A 99 3.01 -3.90 -0.42
N VAL A 100 3.42 -3.15 0.61
CA VAL A 100 2.92 -1.80 0.87
C VAL A 100 3.65 -0.84 -0.05
N GLY A 101 2.91 -0.15 -0.91
CA GLY A 101 3.43 0.91 -1.77
C GLY A 101 3.64 2.21 -1.02
N GLU A 102 3.53 3.29 -1.76
CA GLU A 102 3.65 4.66 -1.28
C GLU A 102 2.52 5.03 -0.32
N THR A 103 2.87 5.85 0.67
CA THR A 103 1.93 6.41 1.65
C THR A 103 2.13 7.92 1.70
N GLY A 104 2.40 8.53 2.85
CA GLY A 104 2.66 9.97 2.99
C GLY A 104 3.91 10.31 3.81
N TRP A 105 4.05 11.62 4.06
CA TRP A 105 5.10 12.19 4.91
C TRP A 105 4.72 12.20 6.40
N PRO A 106 5.69 12.32 7.33
CA PRO A 106 5.42 12.40 8.78
C PRO A 106 4.50 13.55 9.19
N ARG A 107 4.44 14.61 8.38
CA ARG A 107 3.56 15.78 8.58
C ARG A 107 2.50 15.91 7.49
N GLY A 108 2.39 14.93 6.61
CA GLY A 108 1.54 15.00 5.42
C GLY A 108 1.98 16.08 4.42
N GLY A 109 1.02 16.72 3.76
CA GLY A 109 1.27 17.72 2.74
C GLY A 109 1.57 17.13 1.36
N ARG A 110 1.95 17.99 0.41
CA ARG A 110 2.13 17.63 -0.99
C ARG A 110 3.14 16.48 -1.16
N PHE A 111 2.68 15.35 -1.68
CA PHE A 111 3.45 14.12 -1.78
C PHE A 111 3.75 13.74 -3.23
N ARG A 112 4.85 14.27 -3.80
CA ARG A 112 5.19 13.99 -5.20
C ARG A 112 5.63 12.52 -5.41
N PRO A 113 5.31 11.90 -6.56
CA PRO A 113 4.57 12.45 -7.71
C PRO A 113 3.03 12.39 -7.56
N HIS A 114 2.52 11.85 -6.45
CA HIS A 114 1.09 11.68 -6.20
C HIS A 114 0.35 13.02 -6.03
N ARG A 115 -0.95 13.00 -6.33
CA ARG A 115 -1.88 14.11 -6.07
C ARG A 115 -2.59 13.99 -4.72
N SER A 116 -2.70 12.76 -4.19
CA SER A 116 -3.30 12.42 -2.90
C SER A 116 -2.22 12.23 -1.80
N HIS A 117 -2.49 11.37 -0.80
CA HIS A 117 -1.60 11.01 0.31
C HIS A 117 -1.23 12.12 1.30
N GLN A 118 -1.94 13.25 1.29
CA GLN A 118 -1.50 14.43 2.04
C GLN A 118 -1.91 14.44 3.52
N ASN A 119 -2.93 13.70 3.93
CA ASN A 119 -3.46 13.75 5.31
C ASN A 119 -3.31 12.42 6.06
N GLY A 120 -2.46 11.51 5.57
CA GLY A 120 -2.22 10.20 6.21
C GLY A 120 -3.38 9.21 6.11
N MET A 121 -4.45 9.52 5.37
CA MET A 121 -5.62 8.66 5.20
C MET A 121 -5.65 7.92 3.86
N ALA A 122 -4.51 7.75 3.20
CA ALA A 122 -4.40 7.02 1.95
C ALA A 122 -3.15 6.14 1.92
N VAL A 123 -3.23 5.03 1.19
CA VAL A 123 -2.13 4.07 1.03
C VAL A 123 -2.25 3.33 -0.30
N ASP A 124 -1.11 3.08 -0.93
CA ASP A 124 -1.02 2.17 -2.06
C ASP A 124 -0.65 0.77 -1.55
N VAL A 125 -1.30 -0.26 -2.07
CA VAL A 125 -0.95 -1.66 -1.81
C VAL A 125 -0.85 -2.36 -3.14
N PHE A 126 0.30 -2.97 -3.44
CA PHE A 126 0.47 -3.71 -4.69
C PHE A 126 -0.47 -4.91 -4.74
N VAL A 127 -1.00 -5.20 -5.92
CA VAL A 127 -1.93 -6.31 -6.12
C VAL A 127 -1.21 -7.64 -5.82
N PRO A 128 -1.85 -8.57 -5.08
CA PRO A 128 -1.26 -9.88 -4.82
C PRO A 128 -1.15 -10.65 -6.14
N LEU A 129 -0.01 -11.32 -6.33
CA LEU A 129 0.27 -12.10 -7.54
C LEU A 129 0.26 -13.59 -7.27
N ARG A 130 0.04 -14.35 -8.32
CA ARG A 130 0.23 -15.81 -8.34
C ARG A 130 0.88 -16.25 -9.64
N THR A 131 1.63 -17.34 -9.60
CA THR A 131 2.17 -17.97 -10.81
C THR A 131 1.05 -18.65 -11.60
N ARG A 132 1.33 -19.06 -12.85
CA ARG A 132 0.42 -19.92 -13.63
C ARG A 132 0.06 -21.23 -12.90
N ALA A 133 0.99 -21.77 -12.10
CA ALA A 133 0.76 -22.94 -11.27
C ALA A 133 -0.11 -22.66 -10.04
N GLY A 134 -0.50 -21.40 -9.79
CA GLY A 134 -1.38 -20.98 -8.71
C GLY A 134 -0.68 -20.67 -7.38
N ALA A 135 0.65 -20.81 -7.30
CA ALA A 135 1.40 -20.45 -6.10
C ALA A 135 1.47 -18.93 -5.90
N ALA A 136 1.43 -18.46 -4.66
CA ALA A 136 1.63 -17.05 -4.35
C ALA A 136 2.98 -16.56 -4.91
N ALA A 137 2.97 -15.41 -5.56
CA ALA A 137 4.15 -14.79 -6.15
C ALA A 137 4.39 -13.40 -5.56
N SER A 138 5.67 -13.02 -5.46
CA SER A 138 6.05 -11.68 -5.03
C SER A 138 6.22 -10.74 -6.22
N LEU A 139 5.91 -9.47 -5.98
CA LEU A 139 6.20 -8.40 -6.92
C LEU A 139 7.62 -7.91 -6.64
N GLY A 140 8.51 -8.02 -7.64
CA GLY A 140 9.85 -7.47 -7.53
C GLY A 140 9.83 -5.95 -7.63
N ALA A 141 9.83 -5.24 -6.51
CA ALA A 141 9.88 -3.78 -6.46
C ALA A 141 11.35 -3.30 -6.53
N TRP A 142 11.81 -2.98 -7.72
CA TRP A 142 13.21 -2.64 -8.00
C TRP A 142 13.36 -1.22 -8.53
N PRO A 143 14.50 -0.53 -8.33
CA PRO A 143 14.68 0.83 -8.86
C PRO A 143 14.44 0.95 -10.38
N TRP A 144 14.80 -0.07 -11.16
CA TRP A 144 14.65 -0.07 -12.62
C TRP A 144 13.22 -0.30 -13.13
N ASN A 145 12.28 -0.71 -12.26
CA ASN A 145 10.85 -0.76 -12.59
C ASN A 145 10.05 0.22 -11.74
N ALA A 146 10.66 1.37 -11.41
CA ALA A 146 10.07 2.40 -10.55
C ALA A 146 9.54 1.84 -9.23
N PHE A 147 10.29 0.92 -8.60
CA PHE A 147 9.92 0.21 -7.38
C PHE A 147 8.57 -0.52 -7.48
N GLY A 148 8.30 -1.11 -8.64
CA GLY A 148 7.08 -1.86 -8.94
C GLY A 148 6.04 -1.07 -9.73
N TYR A 149 6.03 0.26 -9.66
CA TYR A 149 5.06 1.13 -10.33
C TYR A 149 5.21 1.20 -11.87
N GLY A 150 6.32 0.69 -12.41
CA GLY A 150 6.53 0.58 -13.86
C GLY A 150 6.12 -0.78 -14.43
N LEU A 151 5.43 -1.61 -13.66
CA LEU A 151 4.97 -2.92 -14.12
C LEU A 151 3.60 -2.78 -14.76
N GLU A 152 3.42 -3.38 -15.93
CA GLU A 152 2.15 -3.37 -16.65
C GLU A 152 1.54 -4.77 -16.68
N PHE A 153 0.24 -4.84 -16.42
CA PHE A 153 -0.59 -6.03 -16.58
C PHE A 153 -1.59 -5.81 -17.72
N ASP A 154 -1.93 -6.88 -18.42
CA ASP A 154 -2.96 -6.81 -19.46
C ASP A 154 -4.37 -6.67 -18.86
N ALA A 155 -5.40 -6.59 -19.70
CA ALA A 155 -6.79 -6.45 -19.24
C ALA A 155 -7.32 -7.66 -18.44
N ARG A 156 -6.61 -8.79 -18.44
CA ARG A 156 -6.91 -9.99 -17.65
C ARG A 156 -6.09 -10.07 -16.36
N GLY A 157 -5.21 -9.09 -16.13
CA GLY A 157 -4.29 -9.08 -15.01
C GLY A 157 -3.10 -10.01 -15.21
N GLU A 158 -2.71 -10.31 -16.45
CA GLU A 158 -1.60 -11.20 -16.76
C GLU A 158 -0.33 -10.42 -17.13
N ARG A 159 0.83 -10.95 -16.70
CA ARG A 159 2.17 -10.46 -17.07
C ARG A 159 3.16 -11.62 -17.04
N GLY A 160 3.57 -12.11 -18.21
CA GLY A 160 4.49 -13.24 -18.32
C GLY A 160 3.93 -14.52 -17.68
N ASP A 161 4.64 -15.05 -16.69
CA ASP A 161 4.25 -16.23 -15.91
C ASP A 161 3.44 -15.90 -14.64
N GLN A 162 3.20 -14.61 -14.39
CA GLN A 162 2.45 -14.11 -13.25
C GLN A 162 1.08 -13.60 -13.68
N ARG A 163 0.12 -13.70 -12.76
CA ARG A 163 -1.20 -13.08 -12.88
C ARG A 163 -1.64 -12.51 -11.55
N ILE A 164 -2.50 -11.50 -11.60
CA ILE A 164 -3.14 -10.95 -10.41
C ILE A 164 -4.02 -12.04 -9.77
N ASP A 165 -3.92 -12.14 -8.46
CA ASP A 165 -4.76 -12.99 -7.62
C ASP A 165 -5.96 -12.18 -7.13
N PHE A 166 -6.98 -12.05 -7.99
CA PHE A 166 -8.16 -11.24 -7.68
C PHE A 166 -8.93 -11.73 -6.45
N GLU A 167 -8.87 -13.03 -6.13
CA GLU A 167 -9.50 -13.56 -4.90
C GLU A 167 -8.72 -13.10 -3.67
N SER A 168 -7.39 -13.20 -3.69
CA SER A 168 -6.54 -12.67 -2.62
C SER A 168 -6.72 -11.16 -2.46
N LEU A 169 -6.84 -10.41 -3.55
CA LEU A 169 -7.11 -8.97 -3.53
C LEU A 169 -8.47 -8.67 -2.90
N ALA A 170 -9.54 -9.36 -3.31
CA ALA A 170 -10.86 -9.16 -2.73
C ALA A 170 -10.90 -9.52 -1.24
N ALA A 171 -10.22 -10.61 -0.84
CA ALA A 171 -10.13 -11.03 0.55
C ALA A 171 -9.31 -10.05 1.41
N LEU A 172 -8.26 -9.45 0.84
CA LEU A 172 -7.51 -8.36 1.46
C LEU A 172 -8.40 -7.14 1.72
N LEU A 173 -9.21 -6.73 0.73
CA LEU A 173 -10.13 -5.60 0.87
C LEU A 173 -11.22 -5.85 1.93
N LEU A 174 -11.76 -7.07 1.99
CA LEU A 174 -12.71 -7.47 3.03
C LEU A 174 -12.11 -7.36 4.44
N GLU A 175 -10.92 -7.93 4.63
CA GLU A 175 -10.22 -7.88 5.91
C GLU A 175 -9.88 -6.44 6.28
N ALA A 176 -9.45 -5.62 5.32
CA ALA A 176 -9.16 -4.21 5.56
C ALA A 176 -10.39 -3.41 6.01
N GLU A 177 -11.58 -3.67 5.45
CA GLU A 177 -12.83 -3.03 5.89
C GLU A 177 -13.22 -3.48 7.31
N ASP A 178 -13.10 -4.78 7.62
CA ASP A 178 -13.36 -5.29 8.98
C ASP A 178 -12.40 -4.66 10.02
N GLN A 179 -11.11 -4.63 9.71
CA GLN A 179 -10.11 -4.00 10.58
C GLN A 179 -10.32 -2.49 10.71
N SER A 180 -10.82 -1.84 9.65
CA SER A 180 -11.19 -0.41 9.67
C SER A 180 -12.35 -0.16 10.62
N ALA A 181 -13.42 -0.95 10.52
CA ALA A 181 -14.60 -0.81 11.37
C ALA A 181 -14.25 -0.97 12.85
N ARG A 182 -13.38 -1.93 13.20
CA ARG A 182 -12.87 -2.15 14.56
C ARG A 182 -12.09 -0.96 15.14
N ARG A 183 -11.60 -0.06 14.28
CA ARG A 183 -10.79 1.12 14.64
C ARG A 183 -11.52 2.44 14.39
N GLY A 184 -12.83 2.40 14.18
CA GLY A 184 -13.61 3.61 13.92
C GLY A 184 -13.21 4.31 12.62
N LEU A 185 -12.78 3.54 11.62
CA LEU A 185 -12.52 3.99 10.25
C LEU A 185 -13.47 3.26 9.30
N ARG A 186 -13.55 3.75 8.06
CA ARG A 186 -14.10 3.01 6.91
C ARG A 186 -13.25 3.25 5.68
N ILE A 187 -13.26 2.31 4.74
CA ILE A 187 -12.69 2.57 3.41
C ILE A 187 -13.69 3.43 2.64
N ALA A 188 -13.30 4.67 2.34
CA ALA A 188 -14.08 5.65 1.61
C ALA A 188 -14.11 5.36 0.11
N ARG A 189 -12.97 4.97 -0.44
CA ARG A 189 -12.79 4.68 -1.85
C ARG A 189 -11.68 3.64 -2.05
N VAL A 190 -11.88 2.82 -3.06
CA VAL A 190 -10.86 1.92 -3.61
C VAL A 190 -10.63 2.34 -5.06
N ILE A 191 -9.39 2.60 -5.44
CA ILE A 191 -9.02 2.91 -6.84
C ILE A 191 -8.18 1.75 -7.36
N LEU A 192 -8.64 1.17 -8.46
CA LEU A 192 -8.03 0.05 -9.19
C LEU A 192 -8.31 0.28 -10.68
N ALA A 193 -7.53 -0.35 -11.57
CA ALA A 193 -7.85 -0.38 -12.99
C ALA A 193 -9.32 -0.80 -13.22
N PRO A 194 -10.13 0.00 -13.95
CA PRO A 194 -11.56 -0.27 -14.14
C PRO A 194 -11.89 -1.66 -14.69
N GLU A 195 -11.04 -2.17 -15.58
CA GLU A 195 -11.16 -3.51 -16.17
C GLU A 195 -11.06 -4.64 -15.14
N TYR A 196 -10.42 -4.40 -13.99
CA TYR A 196 -10.25 -5.40 -12.93
C TYR A 196 -11.40 -5.41 -11.93
N VAL A 197 -12.22 -4.37 -11.89
CA VAL A 197 -13.39 -4.31 -10.99
C VAL A 197 -14.32 -5.51 -11.17
N PRO A 198 -14.77 -5.89 -12.39
CA PRO A 198 -15.59 -7.10 -12.54
C PRO A 198 -14.84 -8.37 -12.13
N LEU A 199 -13.54 -8.48 -12.40
CA LEU A 199 -12.72 -9.65 -12.04
C LEU A 199 -12.59 -9.81 -10.52
N VAL A 200 -12.44 -8.71 -9.79
CA VAL A 200 -12.44 -8.70 -8.31
C VAL A 200 -13.81 -9.08 -7.78
N LEU A 201 -14.89 -8.47 -8.29
CA LEU A 201 -16.25 -8.68 -7.79
C LEU A 201 -16.80 -10.09 -8.07
N ASP A 202 -16.32 -10.76 -9.13
CA ASP A 202 -16.72 -12.13 -9.47
C ASP A 202 -16.06 -13.21 -8.59
N THR A 203 -15.09 -12.84 -7.76
CA THR A 203 -14.44 -13.80 -6.86
C THR A 203 -15.32 -14.16 -5.65
N PRO A 204 -15.13 -15.34 -5.02
CA PRO A 204 -15.83 -15.70 -3.77
C PRO A 204 -15.78 -14.62 -2.69
N SER A 205 -14.63 -13.98 -2.48
CA SER A 205 -14.50 -12.84 -1.56
C SER A 205 -15.10 -11.57 -2.15
N GLY A 206 -14.96 -11.35 -3.45
CA GLY A 206 -15.55 -10.20 -4.15
C GLY A 206 -17.06 -10.07 -3.94
N ARG A 207 -17.77 -11.19 -4.03
CA ARG A 207 -19.22 -11.25 -3.81
C ARG A 207 -19.64 -10.87 -2.38
N ARG A 208 -18.72 -10.90 -1.42
CA ARG A 208 -18.98 -10.53 -0.02
C ARG A 208 -18.66 -9.06 0.30
N LEU A 209 -18.09 -8.30 -0.64
CA LEU A 209 -17.66 -6.90 -0.40
C LEU A 209 -18.83 -5.95 -0.07
N GLY A 210 -20.07 -6.32 -0.40
CA GLY A 210 -21.26 -5.54 -0.06
C GLY A 210 -21.13 -4.06 -0.43
N ALA A 211 -21.28 -3.17 0.56
CA ALA A 211 -21.17 -1.72 0.35
C ALA A 211 -19.77 -1.29 -0.15
N LEU A 212 -18.69 -1.96 0.26
CA LEU A 212 -17.34 -1.63 -0.20
C LEU A 212 -17.20 -1.85 -1.71
N GLY A 213 -17.83 -2.89 -2.27
CA GLY A 213 -17.82 -3.17 -3.71
C GLY A 213 -18.42 -2.03 -4.54
N SER A 214 -19.31 -1.24 -3.96
CA SER A 214 -19.86 -0.03 -4.61
C SER A 214 -18.87 1.16 -4.61
N ARG A 215 -17.93 1.20 -3.65
CA ARG A 215 -16.90 2.24 -3.47
C ARG A 215 -15.63 2.00 -4.29
N ILE A 216 -15.56 0.89 -5.04
CA ILE A 216 -14.50 0.66 -6.03
C ILE A 216 -14.76 1.55 -7.25
N THR A 217 -13.74 2.32 -7.61
CA THR A 217 -13.81 3.29 -8.71
C THR A 217 -13.91 2.56 -10.04
N ARG A 218 -14.99 2.83 -10.80
CA ARG A 218 -15.24 2.23 -12.12
C ARG A 218 -14.82 3.12 -13.30
N ARG A 219 -14.40 4.35 -13.02
CA ARG A 219 -13.99 5.31 -14.05
C ARG A 219 -12.46 5.34 -14.14
N PRO A 220 -11.89 5.54 -15.33
CA PRO A 220 -10.46 5.75 -15.47
C PRO A 220 -10.00 6.92 -14.60
N VAL A 221 -8.86 6.74 -13.95
CA VAL A 221 -8.13 7.76 -13.21
C VAL A 221 -6.87 8.14 -13.98
N TRP A 222 -6.27 9.29 -13.65
CA TRP A 222 -5.17 9.90 -14.43
C TRP A 222 -3.96 8.97 -14.66
N VAL A 223 -3.61 8.16 -13.66
CA VAL A 223 -2.57 7.13 -13.74
C VAL A 223 -3.27 5.78 -13.74
N ARG A 224 -2.86 4.85 -14.59
CA ARG A 224 -3.40 3.48 -14.56
C ARG A 224 -2.94 2.81 -13.26
N HIS A 225 -3.84 2.11 -12.57
CA HIS A 225 -3.56 1.42 -11.31
C HIS A 225 -3.75 -0.09 -11.55
N ASP A 226 -2.93 -0.66 -12.44
CA ASP A 226 -3.00 -2.07 -12.80
C ASP A 226 -2.07 -2.95 -11.94
N GLU A 227 -1.09 -2.34 -11.28
CA GLU A 227 -0.11 -2.99 -10.43
C GLU A 227 -0.39 -2.78 -8.94
N HIS A 228 -1.25 -1.83 -8.56
CA HIS A 228 -1.60 -1.56 -7.18
C HIS A 228 -3.06 -1.13 -7.01
N VAL A 229 -3.55 -1.22 -5.77
CA VAL A 229 -4.81 -0.63 -5.34
C VAL A 229 -4.50 0.56 -4.43
N HIS A 230 -5.16 1.69 -4.67
CA HIS A 230 -5.11 2.86 -3.79
C HIS A 230 -6.34 2.86 -2.87
N LEU A 231 -6.10 2.82 -1.57
CA LEU A 231 -7.14 2.81 -0.53
C LEU A 231 -7.21 4.18 0.11
N GLU A 232 -8.39 4.80 0.07
CA GLU A 232 -8.69 6.04 0.80
C GLU A 232 -9.56 5.69 2.00
N PHE A 233 -9.14 6.11 3.20
CA PHE A 233 -9.86 5.93 4.46
C PHE A 233 -10.53 7.22 4.89
N GLU A 234 -11.53 7.10 5.75
CA GLU A 234 -12.04 8.21 6.53
C GLU A 234 -12.51 7.73 7.90
N GLU A 235 -12.73 8.67 8.82
CA GLU A 235 -13.26 8.37 10.14
C GLU A 235 -14.73 7.93 10.05
N ALA A 236 -15.10 6.91 10.81
CA ALA A 236 -16.48 6.46 10.90
C ALA A 236 -17.35 7.59 11.48
N GLY A 237 -18.44 7.92 10.79
CA GLY A 237 -19.35 9.01 11.18
C GLY A 237 -19.00 10.39 10.60
N ALA A 238 -17.91 10.52 9.84
CA ALA A 238 -17.68 11.73 9.05
C ALA A 238 -18.79 11.91 8.00
N ALA A 239 -19.35 13.12 7.88
CA ALA A 239 -20.37 13.41 6.89
C ALA A 239 -19.83 13.15 5.48
N PRO A 240 -20.56 12.42 4.60
CA PRO A 240 -20.09 12.15 3.25
C PRO A 240 -19.95 13.47 2.48
N GLY A 241 -18.72 13.84 2.13
CA GLY A 241 -18.45 14.95 1.20
C GLY A 241 -17.86 16.24 1.77
N ALA A 242 -17.35 16.27 3.00
CA ALA A 242 -16.66 17.45 3.55
C ALA A 242 -15.29 17.77 2.89
N GLY A 243 -15.03 17.31 1.66
CA GLY A 243 -13.73 17.41 1.02
C GLY A 243 -13.73 17.19 -0.49
N ARG A 244 -14.64 17.84 -1.22
CA ARG A 244 -14.50 18.03 -2.67
C ARG A 244 -13.83 19.36 -2.97
#